data_AF-A0A354CV13-F1
#
_entry.id   AF-A0A354CV13-F1
#
_cell.length_a   1.000
_cell.length_b   1.000
_cell.length_c   1.000
_cell.angle_alpha   90.00
_cell.angle_beta   90.00
_cell.angle_gamma   90.00
#
_symmetry.space_group_name_H-M   'P 1'
#
loop_
_entity.id
_entity.type
_entity.pdbx_description
1 polymer ?
#
loop_
_entity_poly.entity_id
_entity_poly.type
_entity_poly.pdbx_seq_one_letter_code
_entity_poly.pdbx_strand_id
1 'polypeptide(L)'
;MAHIPDTDGIRCPNCGKRIPQSDQKQYLYGSPIKFCKKCRGAYVDRSYHEIAIDGFPPSEMNAKTGLKSALVGIIMFVTCAGIFITEIIYSGRYHRIFPVLAVMGIVLVFIGIIDSIRVKTGSKAKSLEKKRQESVQRLRDPNYAVQLKELGYNVPDEFLPVEYLQQNRQSVMNQ
;
A
#
# COMPACT_ATOMS: atom_id res chain seq x y z
N MET A 1 17.19 15.54 8.34
CA MET A 1 16.50 14.23 8.32
C MET A 1 16.95 13.49 9.57
N ALA A 2 16.15 13.46 10.63
CA ALA A 2 16.54 12.80 11.88
C ALA A 2 16.35 11.29 11.74
N HIS A 3 17.40 10.54 12.09
CA HIS A 3 17.47 9.09 11.99
C HIS A 3 16.45 8.42 12.92
N ILE A 4 15.49 7.71 12.31
CA ILE A 4 14.74 6.65 13.00
C ILE A 4 15.77 5.54 13.28
N PRO A 5 15.92 5.03 14.51
CA PRO A 5 16.88 3.97 14.79
C PRO A 5 16.65 2.80 13.81
N ASP A 6 17.73 2.42 13.13
CA ASP A 6 17.80 1.31 12.17
C ASP A 6 17.48 0.00 12.89
N THR A 7 16.20 -0.29 12.98
CA THR A 7 15.73 -1.66 13.07
C THR A 7 15.27 -2.02 11.67
N ASP A 8 15.79 -3.12 11.11
CA ASP A 8 15.57 -3.57 9.73
C ASP A 8 14.10 -3.88 9.38
N GLY A 9 13.12 -3.40 10.17
CA GLY A 9 11.71 -3.79 10.15
C GLY A 9 11.50 -5.27 10.51
N ILE A 10 12.57 -5.99 10.86
CA ILE A 10 12.59 -7.44 11.07
C ILE A 10 12.69 -7.77 12.57
N ARG A 11 13.16 -6.86 13.41
CA ARG A 11 13.35 -7.08 14.86
C ARG A 11 12.58 -6.06 15.68
N CYS A 12 12.01 -6.50 16.79
CA CYS A 12 11.34 -5.62 17.74
C CYS A 12 12.35 -4.68 18.42
N PRO A 13 12.12 -3.36 18.45
CA PRO A 13 13.04 -2.41 19.09
C PRO A 13 13.15 -2.62 20.60
N ASN A 14 12.09 -3.13 21.25
CA ASN A 14 12.07 -3.32 22.70
C ASN A 14 12.76 -4.63 23.16
N CYS A 15 12.61 -5.74 22.42
CA CYS A 15 13.14 -7.04 22.86
C CYS A 15 14.14 -7.71 21.90
N GLY A 16 14.47 -7.08 20.76
CA GLY A 16 15.39 -7.60 19.75
C GLY A 16 14.93 -8.86 18.99
N LYS A 17 13.80 -9.46 19.39
CA LYS A 17 13.28 -10.69 18.79
C LYS A 17 12.68 -10.40 17.40
N ARG A 18 12.83 -11.36 16.47
CA ARG A 18 12.26 -11.26 15.12
C ARG A 18 10.73 -11.14 15.15
N ILE A 19 10.21 -10.22 14.36
CA ILE A 19 8.79 -10.01 14.09
C ILE A 19 8.45 -10.80 12.80
N PRO A 20 7.32 -11.54 12.75
CA PRO A 20 6.86 -12.14 11.50
C PRO A 20 6.63 -11.02 10.48
N GLN A 21 7.42 -11.05 9.40
CA GLN A 21 7.43 -10.00 8.39
C GLN A 21 6.09 -10.00 7.64
N SER A 22 5.40 -8.87 7.65
CA SER A 22 4.54 -8.48 6.52
C SER A 22 5.48 -8.19 5.35
N ASP A 23 5.14 -8.59 4.12
CA ASP A 23 5.94 -8.25 2.94
C ASP A 23 6.25 -6.74 2.95
N GLN A 24 7.49 -6.36 3.25
CA GLN A 24 7.89 -4.96 3.46
C GLN A 24 7.67 -4.07 2.24
N LYS A 25 7.41 -4.68 1.07
CA LYS A 25 7.12 -3.99 -0.18
C LYS A 25 5.66 -3.54 -0.32
N GLN A 26 4.77 -4.00 0.56
CA GLN A 26 3.37 -3.63 0.50
C GLN A 26 3.12 -2.32 1.25
N TYR A 27 2.66 -1.30 0.51
CA TYR A 27 2.22 -0.03 1.07
C TYR A 27 0.78 -0.22 1.59
N LEU A 28 0.64 -0.49 2.89
CA LEU A 28 -0.64 -0.78 3.53
C LEU A 28 -1.16 0.46 4.26
N TYR A 29 -2.47 0.64 4.22
CA TYR A 29 -3.13 1.74 4.93
C TYR A 29 -3.68 1.29 6.27
N GLY A 30 -3.43 2.05 7.34
CA GLY A 30 -3.98 1.77 8.66
C GLY A 30 -3.07 2.27 9.78
N SER A 31 -3.34 1.80 11.01
CA SER A 31 -2.53 2.16 12.17
C SER A 31 -1.13 1.53 12.11
N PRO A 32 -0.05 2.34 12.12
CA PRO A 32 1.34 1.88 12.14
C PRO A 32 1.74 1.29 13.49
N ILE A 33 1.02 1.62 14.56
CA ILE A 33 1.33 1.14 15.91
C ILE A 33 0.91 -0.33 16.02
N LYS A 34 1.88 -1.20 16.26
CA LYS A 34 1.69 -2.63 16.48
C LYS A 34 2.30 -3.05 17.81
N PHE A 35 1.82 -4.15 18.36
CA PHE A 35 2.34 -4.72 19.60
C PHE A 35 3.12 -6.00 19.33
N CYS A 36 4.30 -6.12 19.92
CA CYS A 36 5.11 -7.33 19.78
C CYS A 36 4.42 -8.51 20.48
N LYS A 37 4.20 -9.62 19.78
CA LYS A 37 3.62 -10.84 20.37
C LYS A 37 4.42 -11.40 21.56
N LYS A 38 5.71 -11.08 21.64
CA LYS A 38 6.64 -11.67 22.64
C LYS A 38 6.83 -10.78 23.87
N CYS A 39 7.05 -9.47 23.70
CA CYS A 39 7.26 -8.55 24.82
C CYS A 39 6.08 -7.60 25.07
N ARG A 40 5.05 -7.61 24.21
CA ARG A 40 3.91 -6.68 24.23
C ARG A 40 4.27 -5.20 24.13
N GLY A 41 5.54 -4.87 23.88
CA GLY A 41 5.96 -3.50 23.59
C GLY A 41 5.35 -2.99 22.29
N ALA A 42 4.94 -1.74 22.30
CA ALA A 42 4.52 -1.02 21.10
C ALA A 42 5.73 -0.76 20.19
N TYR A 43 5.53 -0.85 18.89
CA TYR A 43 6.50 -0.50 17.86
C TYR A 43 5.78 0.01 16.61
N VAL A 44 6.50 0.75 15.77
CA VAL A 44 6.00 1.24 14.48
C VAL A 44 6.34 0.25 13.38
N ASP A 45 5.31 -0.23 12.69
CA ASP A 45 5.44 -1.07 11.50
C ASP A 45 5.53 -0.19 10.25
N ARG A 46 6.68 -0.25 9.55
CA ARG A 46 6.96 0.57 8.37
C ARG A 46 6.11 0.21 7.15
N SER A 47 5.43 -0.93 7.13
CA SER A 47 4.52 -1.29 6.03
C SER A 47 3.17 -0.57 6.13
N TYR A 48 2.79 -0.10 7.33
CA TYR A 48 1.52 0.56 7.57
C TYR A 48 1.70 2.08 7.62
N HIS A 49 0.90 2.78 6.83
CA HIS A 49 0.95 4.22 6.66
C HIS A 49 -0.40 4.86 7.01
N GLU A 50 -0.35 5.98 7.71
CA GLU A 50 -1.52 6.83 7.94
C GLU A 50 -1.71 7.75 6.73
N ILE A 51 -2.77 7.52 5.95
CA ILE A 51 -3.06 8.31 4.73
C ILE A 51 -3.19 9.80 5.02
N ALA A 52 -3.70 10.16 6.20
CA ALA A 52 -3.85 11.56 6.58
C ALA A 52 -2.50 12.29 6.73
N ILE A 53 -1.43 11.56 7.04
CA ILE A 53 -0.08 12.08 7.25
C ILE A 53 0.77 11.89 5.99
N ASP A 54 0.90 10.65 5.51
CA ASP A 54 1.79 10.29 4.41
C ASP A 54 1.19 10.58 3.02
N GLY A 55 -0.12 10.82 2.97
CA GLY A 55 -0.87 10.93 1.72
C GLY A 55 -1.08 9.56 1.05
N PHE A 56 -1.50 9.59 -0.22
CA PHE A 56 -1.58 8.40 -1.07
C PHE A 56 -0.52 8.50 -2.17
N PRO A 57 0.15 7.40 -2.54
CA PRO A 57 1.15 7.44 -3.58
C PRO A 57 0.50 7.73 -4.95
N PRO A 58 1.15 8.52 -5.83
CA PRO A 58 0.58 8.92 -7.12
C PRO A 58 0.34 7.72 -8.05
N SER A 59 0.99 6.58 -7.80
CA SER A 59 0.79 5.33 -8.54
C SER A 59 -0.62 4.74 -8.39
N GLU A 60 -1.31 5.03 -7.29
CA GLU A 60 -2.66 4.52 -7.02
C GLU A 60 -3.71 5.14 -7.96
N MET A 61 -3.53 6.38 -8.39
CA MET A 61 -4.49 7.09 -9.24
C MET A 61 -4.11 7.10 -10.73
N ASN A 62 -3.12 6.31 -11.15
CA ASN A 62 -2.66 6.32 -12.52
C ASN A 62 -3.51 5.42 -13.42
N ALA A 63 -4.43 6.03 -14.18
CA ALA A 63 -5.21 5.34 -15.22
C ALA A 63 -4.33 4.66 -16.29
N LYS A 64 -3.09 5.15 -16.47
CA LYS A 64 -2.09 4.56 -17.36
C LYS A 64 -1.73 3.12 -16.99
N THR A 65 -1.84 2.74 -15.71
CA THR A 65 -1.56 1.37 -15.25
C THR A 65 -2.61 0.39 -15.73
N GLY A 66 -3.90 0.74 -15.63
CA GLY A 66 -5.01 -0.06 -16.17
C GLY A 66 -4.97 -0.18 -17.69
N LEU A 67 -4.55 0.88 -18.39
CA LEU A 67 -4.38 0.82 -19.84
C LEU A 67 -3.22 -0.10 -20.26
N LYS A 68 -2.10 -0.10 -19.52
CA LYS A 68 -0.97 -1.00 -19.77
C LYS A 68 -1.36 -2.46 -19.54
N SER A 69 -2.11 -2.79 -18.49
CA SER A 69 -2.56 -4.17 -18.25
C SER A 69 -3.53 -4.64 -19.33
N ALA A 70 -4.41 -3.75 -19.81
CA ALA A 70 -5.28 -4.07 -20.94
C ALA A 70 -4.49 -4.33 -22.23
N LEU A 71 -3.46 -3.52 -22.52
CA LEU A 71 -2.60 -3.72 -23.69
C LEU A 71 -1.88 -5.08 -23.66
N VAL A 72 -1.32 -5.46 -22.50
CA VAL A 72 -0.68 -6.76 -22.32
C VAL A 72 -1.68 -7.90 -22.54
N GLY A 73 -2.91 -7.76 -22.03
CA GLY A 73 -3.98 -8.74 -22.25
C GLY A 73 -4.32 -8.92 -23.74
N ILE A 74 -4.39 -7.82 -24.51
CA ILE A 74 -4.65 -7.86 -25.96
C ILE A 74 -3.52 -8.59 -26.69
N ILE A 75 -2.25 -8.25 -26.40
CA ILE A 75 -1.10 -8.88 -27.05
C ILE A 75 -1.10 -10.40 -26.75
N MET A 76 -1.34 -10.78 -25.50
CA MET A 76 -1.41 -12.19 -25.11
C MET A 76 -2.56 -12.93 -25.81
N PHE A 77 -3.74 -12.31 -25.90
CA PHE A 77 -4.88 -12.88 -26.61
C PHE A 77 -4.57 -13.11 -28.10
N VAL A 78 -4.09 -12.07 -28.81
CA VAL A 78 -3.82 -12.13 -30.25
C VAL A 78 -2.73 -13.16 -30.56
N THR A 79 -1.66 -13.20 -29.77
CA THR A 79 -0.55 -14.14 -29.96
C THR A 79 -0.98 -15.59 -29.69
N CYS A 80 -1.69 -15.86 -28.58
CA CYS A 80 -2.13 -17.22 -28.25
C CYS A 80 -3.21 -17.73 -29.21
N ALA A 81 -4.19 -16.88 -29.56
CA ALA A 81 -5.22 -17.23 -30.54
C ALA A 81 -4.62 -17.44 -31.94
N GLY A 82 -3.66 -16.60 -32.34
CA GLY A 82 -2.94 -16.73 -33.59
C GLY A 82 -2.18 -18.06 -33.69
N ILE A 83 -1.38 -18.38 -32.67
CA ILE A 83 -0.62 -19.65 -32.62
C ILE A 83 -1.57 -20.86 -32.67
N PHE A 84 -2.67 -20.82 -31.90
CA PHE A 84 -3.66 -21.88 -31.89
C PHE A 84 -4.29 -22.12 -33.27
N ILE A 85 -4.70 -21.06 -33.96
CA ILE A 85 -5.27 -21.15 -35.31
C ILE A 85 -4.23 -21.70 -36.29
N THR A 86 -2.98 -21.22 -36.22
CA THR A 86 -1.91 -21.73 -37.11
C THR A 86 -1.59 -23.21 -36.87
N GLU A 87 -1.54 -23.68 -35.63
CA GLU A 87 -1.31 -25.10 -35.32
C GLU A 87 -2.43 -26.01 -35.83
N ILE A 88 -3.68 -25.54 -35.76
CA ILE A 88 -4.83 -26.28 -36.31
C ILE A 88 -4.73 -26.36 -37.84
N ILE A 89 -4.44 -25.24 -38.52
CA ILE A 89 -4.41 -25.16 -39.98
C ILE A 89 -3.22 -25.93 -40.58
N TYR A 90 -2.03 -25.80 -40.01
CA TYR A 90 -0.80 -26.36 -40.60
C TYR A 90 -0.41 -27.73 -40.05
N SER A 91 -0.60 -27.96 -38.75
CA SER A 91 -0.15 -29.19 -38.08
C SER A 91 -1.28 -30.17 -37.77
N GLY A 92 -2.55 -29.72 -37.79
CA GLY A 92 -3.71 -30.50 -37.34
C GLY A 92 -3.68 -30.84 -35.85
N ARG A 93 -2.79 -30.22 -35.06
CA ARG A 93 -2.59 -30.54 -33.64
C ARG A 93 -3.39 -29.60 -32.76
N TYR A 94 -4.11 -30.18 -31.80
CA TYR A 94 -4.94 -29.41 -30.88
C TYR A 94 -4.27 -29.25 -29.51
N HIS A 95 -3.53 -28.16 -29.31
CA HIS A 95 -2.91 -27.85 -28.03
C HIS A 95 -3.88 -27.03 -27.18
N ARG A 96 -4.49 -27.71 -26.18
CA ARG A 96 -5.49 -27.12 -25.26
C ARG A 96 -4.99 -25.91 -24.46
N ILE A 97 -3.68 -25.72 -24.35
CA ILE A 97 -3.10 -24.64 -23.54
C ILE A 97 -3.31 -23.25 -24.17
N PHE A 98 -3.23 -23.11 -25.49
CA PHE A 98 -3.36 -21.82 -26.17
C PHE A 98 -4.74 -21.17 -26.06
N PRO A 99 -5.88 -21.88 -26.22
CA PRO A 99 -7.19 -21.27 -26.01
C PRO A 99 -7.42 -20.88 -24.54
N VAL A 100 -6.87 -21.64 -23.58
CA VAL A 100 -6.91 -21.27 -22.16
C VAL A 100 -6.14 -19.97 -21.90
N LEU A 101 -4.93 -19.84 -22.44
CA LEU A 101 -4.13 -18.61 -22.33
C LEU A 101 -4.80 -17.42 -23.04
N ALA A 102 -5.46 -17.64 -24.17
CA ALA A 102 -6.22 -16.61 -24.86
C ALA A 102 -7.38 -16.08 -23.98
N VAL A 103 -8.14 -16.98 -23.34
CA VAL A 103 -9.20 -16.60 -22.39
C VAL A 103 -8.64 -15.80 -21.20
N MET A 104 -7.48 -16.22 -20.65
CA MET A 104 -6.79 -15.45 -19.60
C MET A 104 -6.39 -14.04 -20.08
N GLY A 105 -6.06 -13.90 -21.36
CA GLY A 105 -5.77 -12.60 -21.98
C GLY A 105 -6.98 -11.68 -21.97
N ILE A 106 -8.14 -12.20 -22.35
CA ILE A 106 -9.42 -11.46 -22.29
C ILE A 106 -9.73 -11.02 -20.87
N VAL A 107 -9.54 -11.89 -19.87
CA VAL A 107 -9.76 -11.53 -18.46
C VAL A 107 -8.87 -10.37 -18.02
N LEU A 108 -7.59 -10.37 -18.40
CA LEU A 108 -6.67 -9.26 -18.12
C LEU A 108 -7.10 -7.95 -18.78
N VAL A 109 -7.66 -8.01 -20.00
CA VAL A 109 -8.24 -6.84 -20.68
C VAL A 109 -9.37 -6.23 -19.85
N PHE A 110 -10.32 -7.05 -19.40
CA PHE A 110 -11.43 -6.57 -18.57
C PHE A 110 -10.95 -5.97 -17.25
N ILE A 111 -9.99 -6.59 -16.57
CA ILE A 111 -9.40 -6.05 -15.34
C ILE A 111 -8.79 -4.66 -15.59
N GLY A 112 -8.01 -4.51 -16.66
CA GLY A 112 -7.38 -3.23 -17.01
C GLY A 112 -8.38 -2.12 -17.37
N ILE A 113 -9.45 -2.47 -18.09
CA ILE A 113 -10.54 -1.54 -18.44
C ILE A 113 -11.28 -1.10 -17.17
N ILE A 114 -11.66 -2.05 -16.30
CA ILE A 114 -12.38 -1.75 -15.04
C ILE A 114 -11.54 -0.83 -14.15
N ASP A 115 -10.24 -1.09 -13.99
CA ASP A 115 -9.35 -0.23 -13.20
C ASP A 115 -9.24 1.18 -13.80
N SER A 116 -9.12 1.27 -15.13
CA SER A 116 -9.08 2.56 -15.85
C SER A 116 -10.37 3.37 -15.66
N ILE A 117 -11.53 2.71 -15.71
CA ILE A 117 -12.83 3.34 -15.45
C ILE A 117 -12.91 3.79 -13.99
N ARG A 118 -12.56 2.93 -13.02
CA ARG A 118 -12.60 3.28 -11.58
C ARG A 118 -11.77 4.50 -11.21
N VAL A 119 -10.62 4.68 -11.88
CA VAL A 119 -9.80 5.88 -11.75
C VAL A 119 -10.50 7.09 -12.35
N LYS A 120 -11.01 6.99 -13.60
CA LYS A 120 -11.70 8.11 -14.27
C LYS A 120 -13.01 8.53 -13.59
N THR A 121 -13.79 7.58 -13.08
CA THR A 121 -15.07 7.84 -12.38
C THR A 121 -14.84 8.36 -10.96
N GLY A 122 -13.59 8.41 -10.47
CA GLY A 122 -13.28 8.87 -9.12
C GLY A 122 -13.71 7.90 -8.01
N SER A 123 -14.21 6.71 -8.34
CA SER A 123 -14.59 5.69 -7.35
C SER A 123 -13.38 5.27 -6.49
N LYS A 124 -12.19 5.18 -7.11
CA LYS A 124 -10.93 4.93 -6.40
C LYS A 124 -10.58 6.09 -5.47
N ALA A 125 -10.76 7.33 -5.91
CA ALA A 125 -10.57 8.52 -5.07
C ALA A 125 -11.54 8.54 -3.89
N LYS A 126 -12.82 8.19 -4.08
CA LYS A 126 -13.82 8.07 -3.01
C LYS A 126 -13.43 7.01 -1.97
N SER A 127 -12.89 5.87 -2.43
CA SER A 127 -12.39 4.84 -1.51
C SER A 127 -11.15 5.29 -0.74
N LEU A 128 -10.24 6.02 -1.37
CA LEU A 128 -9.05 6.56 -0.71
C LEU A 128 -9.43 7.66 0.29
N GLU A 129 -10.38 8.52 -0.06
CA GLU A 129 -10.89 9.56 0.83
C GLU A 129 -11.58 8.95 2.05
N LYS A 130 -12.35 7.87 1.89
CA LYS A 130 -12.91 7.13 3.04
C LYS A 130 -11.80 6.66 4.00
N LYS A 131 -10.74 6.05 3.47
CA LYS A 131 -9.60 5.60 4.29
C LYS A 131 -8.84 6.77 4.93
N ARG A 132 -8.77 7.92 4.25
CA ARG A 132 -8.22 9.16 4.79
C ARG A 132 -9.04 9.65 5.98
N GLN A 133 -10.37 9.66 5.86
CA GLN A 133 -11.26 10.05 6.96
C GLN A 133 -11.13 9.12 8.16
N GLU A 134 -11.03 7.81 7.95
CA GLU A 134 -10.76 6.83 9.01
C GLU A 134 -9.41 7.09 9.71
N SER A 135 -8.39 7.50 8.93
CA SER A 135 -7.07 7.89 9.45
C SER A 135 -7.13 9.17 10.28
N VAL A 136 -7.80 10.22 9.78
CA VAL A 136 -8.05 11.46 10.53
C VAL A 136 -8.81 11.17 11.82
N GLN A 137 -9.81 10.30 11.79
CA GLN A 137 -10.59 9.96 12.98
C GLN A 137 -9.75 9.28 14.06
N ARG A 138 -8.78 8.44 13.69
CA ARG A 138 -7.81 7.87 14.65
C ARG A 138 -6.87 8.94 15.20
N LEU A 139 -6.38 9.83 14.34
CA LEU A 139 -5.47 10.91 14.73
C LEU A 139 -6.12 12.01 15.58
N ARG A 140 -7.46 12.08 15.61
CA ARG A 140 -8.19 12.95 16.55
C ARG A 140 -8.03 12.52 18.00
N ASP A 141 -7.65 11.27 18.27
CA ASP A 141 -7.31 10.85 19.63
C ASP A 141 -5.91 11.40 19.96
N PRO A 142 -5.79 12.35 20.92
CA PRO A 142 -4.52 12.96 21.26
C PRO A 142 -3.51 11.94 21.81
N ASN A 143 -3.98 10.90 22.51
CA ASN A 143 -3.09 9.87 23.06
C ASN A 143 -2.45 9.05 21.95
N TYR A 144 -3.22 8.75 20.90
CA TYR A 144 -2.72 8.03 19.73
C TYR A 144 -1.68 8.83 18.96
N ALA A 145 -1.95 10.11 18.70
CA ALA A 145 -1.04 10.98 17.97
C ALA A 145 0.29 11.20 18.72
N VAL A 146 0.23 11.39 20.05
CA VAL A 146 1.41 11.50 20.90
C VAL A 146 2.21 10.19 20.91
N GLN A 147 1.55 9.04 21.12
CA GLN A 147 2.23 7.74 21.10
C GLN A 147 2.92 7.48 19.76
N LEU A 148 2.29 7.86 18.65
CA LEU A 148 2.84 7.72 17.31
C LEU A 148 4.11 8.58 17.13
N LYS A 149 4.11 9.81 17.67
CA LYS A 149 5.27 10.71 17.66
C LYS A 149 6.42 10.18 18.54
N GLU A 150 6.11 9.70 19.73
CA GLU A 150 7.10 9.12 20.67
C GLU A 150 7.78 7.87 20.10
N LEU A 151 7.05 7.05 19.34
CA LEU A 151 7.60 5.89 18.65
C LEU A 151 8.44 6.26 17.40
N GLY A 152 8.61 7.56 17.11
CA GLY A 152 9.48 8.07 16.06
C GLY A 152 8.82 8.21 14.68
N TYR A 153 7.48 8.18 14.60
CA TYR A 153 6.77 8.44 13.35
C TYR A 153 6.55 9.94 13.14
N ASN A 154 6.56 10.40 11.89
CA ASN A 154 6.52 11.83 11.58
C ASN A 154 5.09 12.39 11.59
N VAL A 155 4.57 12.67 12.79
CA VAL A 155 3.24 13.28 12.97
C VAL A 155 3.32 14.80 12.85
N PRO A 156 2.48 15.46 12.02
CA PRO A 156 2.34 16.91 11.97
C PRO A 156 1.80 17.50 13.26
N ASP A 157 2.24 18.72 13.61
CA ASP A 157 1.85 19.40 14.85
C ASP A 157 0.34 19.67 14.95
N GLU A 158 -0.36 19.71 13.82
CA GLU A 158 -1.82 19.88 13.73
C GLU A 158 -2.61 18.78 14.46
N PHE A 159 -2.02 17.59 14.61
CA PHE A 159 -2.65 16.45 15.30
C PHE A 159 -2.16 16.27 16.73
N LEU A 160 -1.19 17.08 17.17
CA LEU A 160 -0.62 16.98 18.52
C LEU A 160 -1.32 17.97 19.46
N PRO A 161 -1.59 17.57 20.71
CA PRO A 161 -2.17 18.46 21.71
C PRO A 161 -1.18 19.59 22.05
N VAL A 162 -1.73 20.78 22.35
CA VAL A 162 -0.94 22.00 22.61
C VAL A 162 -0.01 21.81 23.80
N GLU A 163 -0.46 21.08 24.81
CA GLU A 163 0.29 20.76 26.02
C GLU A 163 1.58 19.98 25.69
N TYR A 164 1.50 19.01 24.77
CA TYR A 164 2.65 18.23 24.31
C TYR A 164 3.67 19.11 23.58
N LEU A 165 3.19 20.01 22.72
CA LEU A 165 4.05 20.95 21.98
C LEU A 165 4.77 21.94 22.93
N GLN A 166 4.08 22.42 23.96
CA GLN A 166 4.67 23.31 24.97
C GLN A 166 5.72 22.59 25.81
N GLN A 167 5.42 21.38 26.29
CA GLN A 167 6.35 20.56 27.05
C GLN A 167 7.62 20.24 26.25
N ASN A 168 7.45 19.81 24.99
CA ASN A 168 8.58 19.48 24.13
C ASN A 168 9.44 20.72 23.80
N ARG A 169 8.82 21.90 23.64
CA ARG A 169 9.54 23.16 23.43
C ARG A 169 10.36 23.56 24.67
N GLN A 170 9.81 23.39 25.87
CA GLN A 170 10.50 23.68 27.12
C GLN A 170 11.68 22.72 27.36
N SER A 171 11.55 21.43 27.04
CA SER A 171 12.66 20.48 27.16
C SER A 171 13.81 20.78 26.21
N VAL A 172 13.54 21.32 25.02
CA VAL A 172 14.58 21.71 24.06
C VAL A 172 15.32 22.99 24.50
N MET A 173 14.65 23.92 25.18
CA MET A 173 15.31 25.14 25.69
C MET A 173 16.17 24.91 26.95
N ASN A 174 15.95 23.80 27.65
CA ASN A 174 16.67 23.44 28.87
C ASN A 174 17.82 22.44 28.64
N GLN A 175 18.11 22.10 27.38
CA GLN A 175 19.26 21.29 26.93
C GLN A 175 20.30 22.19 26.28
#